data_AF-A0A9C9Q4V3-F1
#
_entry.id   AF-A0A9C9Q4V3-F1
#
_cell.length_a   1.000
_cell.length_b   1.000
_cell.length_c   1.000
_cell.angle_alpha   90.00
_cell.angle_beta   90.00
_cell.angle_gamma   90.00
#
_symmetry.space_group_name_H-M   'P 1'
#
loop_
_entity.id
_entity.type
_entity.pdbx_description
1 polymer ?
#
loop_
_entity_poly.entity_id
_entity_poly.type
_entity_poly.pdbx_seq_one_letter_code
_entity_poly.pdbx_strand_id
1 'polypeptide(L)'
;MSQNRSGIGMTSQRTRDRLVRRLADEGIKNQQVLDVIRNTPRHLFVDEALASRSYEDTALPIGFGQTISQPYIVARMTEALLDGGLLNKVLEVGTGSGYQAAILSPLVGEVYTVERIRPLLDQARQRFFDLKLNNIRCKYSDGSWGW
;
A
#
# COMPACT_ATOMS: atom_id res chain seq x y z
N MET A 1 -17.09 11.47 -4.55
CA MET A 1 -17.06 11.89 -3.13
C MET A 1 -15.61 11.88 -2.67
N SER A 2 -15.08 13.01 -2.19
CA SER A 2 -13.69 13.07 -1.71
C SER A 2 -13.58 12.29 -0.41
N GLN A 3 -13.06 11.06 -0.42
CA GLN A 3 -12.76 10.36 0.83
C GLN A 3 -11.76 11.20 1.64
N ASN A 4 -12.06 11.39 2.93
CA ASN A 4 -11.27 12.26 3.81
C ASN A 4 -9.89 11.63 4.09
N ARG A 5 -8.87 12.03 3.32
CA ARG A 5 -7.50 11.53 3.43
C ARG A 5 -6.89 11.66 4.83
N SER A 6 -7.33 12.65 5.61
CA SER A 6 -6.82 12.89 6.97
C SER A 6 -7.34 11.87 7.97
N GLY A 7 -8.51 11.26 7.72
CA GLY A 7 -9.19 10.37 8.64
C GLY A 7 -9.64 11.03 9.94
N ILE A 8 -10.44 10.31 10.72
CA ILE A 8 -10.91 10.69 12.06
C ILE A 8 -10.91 9.48 12.99
N GLY A 9 -10.81 9.70 14.31
CA GLY A 9 -10.81 8.63 15.30
C GLY A 9 -9.75 7.56 15.01
N MET A 10 -10.18 6.32 14.76
CA MET A 10 -9.30 5.19 14.45
C MET A 10 -8.55 5.32 13.11
N THR A 11 -8.92 6.28 12.24
CA THR A 11 -8.22 6.55 10.97
C THR A 11 -7.35 7.82 11.00
N SER A 12 -7.30 8.50 12.15
CA SER A 12 -6.56 9.75 12.37
C SER A 12 -5.04 9.59 12.27
N GLN A 13 -4.34 10.71 12.08
CA GLN A 13 -2.87 10.75 12.08
C GLN A 13 -2.25 10.13 13.34
N ARG A 14 -2.85 10.36 14.52
CA ARG A 14 -2.38 9.77 15.79
C ARG A 14 -2.36 8.24 15.75
N THR A 15 -3.33 7.60 15.10
CA THR A 15 -3.36 6.14 14.95
C THR A 15 -2.25 5.66 14.01
N ARG A 16 -1.98 6.41 12.93
CA ARG A 16 -0.87 6.12 12.01
C ARG A 16 0.48 6.24 12.71
N ASP A 17 0.66 7.27 13.51
CA ASP A 17 1.89 7.48 14.28
C ASP A 17 2.12 6.34 15.28
N ARG A 18 1.06 5.82 15.91
CA ARG A 18 1.16 4.65 16.79
C ARG A 18 1.56 3.39 16.03
N LEU A 19 0.97 3.16 14.85
CA LEU A 19 1.36 2.04 13.98
C LEU A 19 2.86 2.14 13.63
N VAL A 20 3.30 3.30 13.14
CA VAL A 20 4.69 3.52 12.72
C VAL A 20 5.69 3.35 13.86
N ARG A 21 5.36 3.79 15.08
CA ARG A 21 6.20 3.53 16.27
C ARG A 21 6.36 2.03 16.52
N ARG A 22 5.26 1.28 16.49
CA ARG A 22 5.31 -0.18 16.65
C ARG A 22 6.17 -0.85 15.59
N LEU A 23 6.02 -0.46 14.32
CA LEU A 23 6.85 -0.99 13.23
C LEU A 23 8.33 -0.73 13.48
N ALA A 24 8.69 0.47 13.96
CA ALA A 24 10.06 0.79 14.32
C ALA A 24 10.57 -0.07 15.50
N ASP A 25 9.75 -0.24 16.55
CA ASP A 25 10.07 -1.08 17.71
C ASP A 25 10.26 -2.56 17.32
N GLU A 26 9.54 -3.03 16.29
CA GLU A 26 9.64 -4.38 15.72
C GLU A 26 10.78 -4.54 14.70
N GLY A 27 11.58 -3.49 14.49
CA GLY A 27 12.84 -3.55 13.78
C GLY A 27 12.84 -3.01 12.35
N ILE A 28 11.79 -2.31 11.90
CA ILE A 28 11.86 -1.50 10.67
C ILE A 28 12.78 -0.30 10.93
N LYS A 29 13.87 -0.17 10.19
CA LYS A 29 14.90 0.87 10.39
C LYS A 29 14.84 1.97 9.34
N ASN A 30 14.35 1.67 8.14
CA ASN A 30 14.31 2.62 7.04
C ASN A 30 13.26 3.71 7.30
N GLN A 31 13.75 4.93 7.61
CA GLN A 31 12.89 6.07 7.93
C GLN A 31 12.03 6.53 6.76
N GLN A 32 12.52 6.40 5.52
CA GLN A 32 11.73 6.76 4.34
C GLN A 32 10.52 5.84 4.20
N VAL A 33 10.69 4.53 4.45
CA VAL A 33 9.58 3.55 4.46
C VAL A 33 8.57 3.90 5.55
N LEU A 34 9.04 4.16 6.78
CA LEU A 34 8.19 4.53 7.91
C LEU A 34 7.39 5.82 7.63
N ASP A 35 8.02 6.82 7.04
CA ASP A 35 7.38 8.09 6.69
C ASP A 35 6.33 7.93 5.60
N VAL A 36 6.60 7.10 4.58
CA VAL A 36 5.60 6.80 3.54
C VAL A 36 4.41 6.03 4.12
N ILE A 37 4.64 5.06 5.01
CA ILE A 37 3.54 4.36 5.70
C ILE A 37 2.74 5.32 6.59
N ARG A 38 3.42 6.25 7.30
CA ARG A 38 2.78 7.27 8.15
C ARG A 38 1.80 8.13 7.36
N ASN A 39 2.17 8.48 6.13
CA ASN A 39 1.45 9.45 5.30
C ASN A 39 0.45 8.78 4.32
N THR A 40 0.60 7.49 4.05
CA THR A 40 -0.30 6.76 3.16
C THR A 40 -1.60 6.38 3.90
N PRO A 41 -2.77 6.85 3.45
CA PRO A 41 -4.04 6.63 4.15
C PRO A 41 -4.56 5.20 3.94
N ARG A 42 -4.00 4.22 4.68
CA ARG A 42 -4.28 2.77 4.54
C ARG A 42 -5.78 2.43 4.58
N HIS A 43 -6.58 3.14 5.36
CA HIS A 43 -8.04 2.99 5.42
C HIS A 43 -8.76 3.16 4.06
N LEU A 44 -8.20 3.89 3.09
CA LEU A 44 -8.79 3.99 1.75
C LEU A 44 -8.63 2.69 0.94
N PHE A 45 -7.76 1.78 1.38
CA PHE A 45 -7.39 0.54 0.69
C PHE A 45 -8.13 -0.71 1.22
N VAL A 46 -9.10 -0.52 2.13
CA VAL A 46 -9.94 -1.57 2.69
C VAL A 46 -11.41 -1.21 2.52
N ASP A 47 -12.29 -2.15 2.81
CA ASP A 47 -13.73 -1.87 2.94
C ASP A 47 -13.98 -0.87 4.09
N GLU A 48 -14.97 0.01 3.92
CA GLU A 48 -15.35 1.00 4.92
C GLU A 48 -15.69 0.35 6.28
N ALA A 49 -16.31 -0.83 6.26
CA ALA A 49 -16.63 -1.60 7.46
C ALA A 49 -15.38 -2.02 8.26
N LEU A 50 -14.20 -2.04 7.62
CA LEU A 50 -12.92 -2.42 8.22
C LEU A 50 -11.99 -1.22 8.46
N ALA A 51 -12.43 0.00 8.13
CA ALA A 51 -11.60 1.20 8.24
C ALA A 51 -11.06 1.44 9.65
N SER A 52 -11.84 1.11 10.70
CA SER A 52 -11.43 1.23 12.10
C SER A 52 -10.26 0.32 12.48
N ARG A 53 -10.06 -0.78 11.75
CA ARG A 53 -9.00 -1.77 11.94
C ARG A 53 -7.81 -1.57 11.00
N SER A 54 -7.90 -0.63 10.06
CA SER A 54 -6.93 -0.45 8.98
C SER A 54 -5.48 -0.20 9.43
N TYR A 55 -5.28 0.29 10.66
CA TYR A 55 -3.97 0.55 11.25
C TYR A 55 -3.61 -0.41 12.40
N GLU A 56 -4.35 -1.51 12.54
CA GLU A 56 -3.87 -2.69 13.26
C GLU A 56 -2.78 -3.36 12.41
N ASP A 57 -1.76 -3.92 13.06
CA ASP A 57 -0.77 -4.71 12.36
C ASP A 57 -1.31 -6.11 12.05
N THR A 58 -2.26 -6.17 11.12
CA THR A 58 -2.94 -7.40 10.72
C THR A 58 -3.36 -7.32 9.25
N ALA A 59 -3.56 -8.50 8.64
CA ALA A 59 -4.08 -8.59 7.30
C ALA A 59 -5.60 -8.41 7.35
N LEU A 60 -6.16 -7.73 6.35
CA LEU A 60 -7.60 -7.48 6.28
C LEU A 60 -8.14 -7.96 4.93
N PRO A 61 -9.37 -8.50 4.87
CA PRO A 61 -9.97 -8.88 3.60
C PRO A 61 -10.26 -7.64 2.75
N ILE A 62 -10.10 -7.79 1.43
CA ILE A 62 -10.36 -6.73 0.43
C ILE A 62 -11.37 -7.18 -0.65
N GLY A 63 -12.11 -8.25 -0.35
CA GLY A 63 -13.01 -8.92 -1.29
C GLY A 63 -12.31 -9.93 -2.19
N PHE A 64 -13.09 -10.66 -2.99
CA PHE A 64 -12.61 -11.63 -3.99
C PHE A 64 -11.65 -12.71 -3.44
N GLY A 65 -11.80 -13.06 -2.16
CA GLY A 65 -10.92 -14.00 -1.46
C GLY A 65 -9.49 -13.50 -1.27
N GLN A 66 -9.22 -12.19 -1.43
CA GLN A 66 -7.90 -11.59 -1.27
C GLN A 66 -7.81 -10.78 0.03
N THR A 67 -6.57 -10.50 0.45
CA THR A 67 -6.26 -9.69 1.64
C THR A 67 -5.26 -8.59 1.33
N ILE A 68 -5.38 -7.44 2.01
CA ILE A 68 -4.27 -6.50 2.15
C ILE A 68 -3.28 -7.03 3.19
N SER A 69 -1.99 -7.05 2.84
CA SER A 69 -0.92 -7.53 3.72
C SER A 69 -0.78 -6.72 5.00
N GLN A 70 -0.27 -7.35 6.06
CA GLN A 70 0.05 -6.70 7.33
C GLN A 70 0.99 -5.50 7.10
N PRO A 71 0.79 -4.35 7.77
CA PRO A 71 1.71 -3.22 7.72
C PRO A 71 3.19 -3.59 7.93
N TYR A 72 3.49 -4.46 8.89
CA TYR A 72 4.86 -4.94 9.13
C TYR A 72 5.47 -5.63 7.92
N ILE A 73 4.72 -6.54 7.29
CA ILE A 73 5.19 -7.27 6.10
C ILE A 73 5.42 -6.31 4.93
N VAL A 74 4.52 -5.35 4.70
CA VAL A 74 4.69 -4.29 3.70
C VAL A 74 5.97 -3.49 3.96
N ALA A 75 6.20 -3.08 5.21
CA ALA A 75 7.39 -2.34 5.60
C ALA A 75 8.68 -3.15 5.39
N ARG A 76 8.71 -4.41 5.86
CA ARG A 76 9.87 -5.31 5.72
C ARG A 76 10.23 -5.60 4.28
N MET A 77 9.24 -5.90 3.44
CA MET A 77 9.47 -6.17 2.02
C MET A 77 10.01 -4.93 1.31
N THR A 78 9.46 -3.75 1.64
CA THR A 78 9.89 -2.48 1.03
C THR A 78 11.30 -2.09 1.49
N GLU A 79 11.62 -2.26 2.78
CA GLU A 79 12.97 -2.04 3.31
C GLU A 79 14.00 -2.94 2.63
N ALA A 80 13.75 -4.25 2.59
CA ALA A 80 14.65 -5.20 1.94
C ALA A 80 14.85 -4.92 0.44
N LEU A 81 13.81 -4.43 -0.23
CA LEU A 81 13.90 -4.03 -1.64
C LEU A 81 14.82 -2.81 -1.83
N LEU A 82 14.75 -1.83 -0.92
CA LEU A 82 15.55 -0.60 -0.99
C LEU A 82 16.99 -0.76 -0.51
N ASP A 83 17.30 -1.82 0.24
CA ASP A 83 18.69 -2.13 0.65
C ASP A 83 19.61 -2.37 -0.56
N GLY A 84 19.05 -2.67 -1.74
CA GLY A 84 19.77 -2.76 -3.01
C GLY A 84 20.15 -1.42 -3.66
N GLY A 85 19.74 -0.28 -3.07
CA GLY A 85 20.00 1.07 -3.58
C GLY A 85 18.81 1.70 -4.32
N LEU A 86 19.09 2.76 -5.08
CA LEU A 86 18.06 3.50 -5.83
C LEU A 86 17.47 2.65 -6.96
N LEU A 87 16.15 2.46 -6.94
CA LEU A 87 15.42 1.68 -7.93
C LEU A 87 14.68 2.58 -8.92
N ASN A 88 14.96 2.40 -10.21
CA ASN A 88 14.25 3.13 -11.25
C ASN A 88 12.92 2.48 -11.63
N LYS A 89 12.87 1.14 -11.74
CA LYS A 89 11.66 0.39 -12.13
C LYS A 89 11.45 -0.79 -11.20
N VAL A 90 10.24 -0.93 -10.67
CA VAL A 90 9.84 -2.04 -9.81
C VAL A 90 8.61 -2.74 -10.39
N LEU A 91 8.63 -4.07 -10.41
CA LEU A 91 7.47 -4.89 -10.73
C LEU A 91 6.84 -5.44 -9.44
N GLU A 92 5.57 -5.14 -9.23
CA GLU A 92 4.70 -5.75 -8.22
C GLU A 92 3.79 -6.79 -8.91
N VAL A 93 3.80 -8.02 -8.40
CA VAL A 93 2.88 -9.08 -8.82
C VAL A 93 1.77 -9.21 -7.79
N GLY A 94 0.53 -8.90 -8.19
CA GLY A 94 -0.62 -8.85 -7.31
C GLY A 94 -0.90 -7.44 -6.81
N THR A 95 -1.53 -6.60 -7.63
CA THR A 95 -1.94 -5.24 -7.23
C THR A 95 -2.85 -5.27 -5.99
N GLY A 96 -3.79 -6.21 -5.92
CA GLY A 96 -4.73 -6.34 -4.81
C GLY A 96 -5.48 -5.04 -4.54
N SER A 97 -5.34 -4.49 -3.33
CA SER A 97 -5.95 -3.20 -2.99
C SER A 97 -5.21 -2.00 -3.59
N GLY A 98 -3.97 -2.18 -4.03
CA GLY A 98 -3.04 -1.14 -4.47
C GLY A 98 -2.19 -0.54 -3.35
N TYR A 99 -2.31 -1.01 -2.11
CA TYR A 99 -1.59 -0.38 -0.98
C TYR A 99 -0.07 -0.48 -1.11
N GLN A 100 0.47 -1.66 -1.46
CA GLN A 100 1.92 -1.84 -1.61
C GLN A 100 2.48 -1.01 -2.77
N ALA A 101 1.83 -1.00 -3.95
CA ALA A 101 2.16 -0.06 -5.02
C ALA A 101 2.12 1.42 -4.59
N ALA A 102 1.17 1.82 -3.75
CA ALA A 102 1.11 3.18 -3.21
C ALA A 102 2.27 3.50 -2.25
N ILE A 103 2.74 2.50 -1.47
CA ILE A 103 3.96 2.64 -0.66
C ILE A 103 5.22 2.73 -1.53
N LEU A 104 5.29 1.95 -2.62
CA LEU A 104 6.45 1.97 -3.52
C LEU A 104 6.55 3.25 -4.34
N SER A 105 5.41 3.81 -4.77
CA SER A 105 5.33 4.96 -5.68
C SER A 105 6.23 6.14 -5.30
N PRO A 106 6.26 6.65 -4.06
CA PRO A 106 7.15 7.75 -3.68
C PRO A 106 8.62 7.33 -3.44
N LEU A 107 8.92 6.04 -3.42
CA LEU A 107 10.25 5.49 -3.09
C LEU A 107 11.07 5.09 -4.32
N VAL A 108 10.44 4.97 -5.50
CA VAL A 108 11.08 4.47 -6.73
C VAL A 108 10.67 5.30 -7.95
N GLY A 109 11.39 5.16 -9.07
CA GLY A 109 11.09 5.89 -10.31
C GLY A 109 9.71 5.56 -10.89
N GLU A 110 9.46 4.30 -11.19
CA GLU A 110 8.19 3.78 -11.72
C GLU A 110 7.82 2.44 -11.04
N VAL A 111 6.52 2.30 -10.73
CA VAL A 111 5.94 1.04 -10.26
C VAL A 111 5.09 0.44 -11.37
N TYR A 112 5.37 -0.80 -11.70
CA TYR A 112 4.61 -1.61 -12.63
C TYR A 112 3.88 -2.67 -11.81
N THR A 113 2.54 -2.73 -11.88
CA THR A 113 1.74 -3.64 -11.06
C THR A 113 0.73 -4.45 -11.87
N VAL A 114 0.74 -5.77 -11.69
CA VAL A 114 -0.13 -6.71 -12.40
C VAL A 114 -1.18 -7.32 -11.48
N GLU A 115 -2.41 -7.47 -11.98
CA GLU A 115 -3.53 -8.08 -11.25
C GLU A 115 -4.40 -8.91 -12.18
N ARG A 116 -4.83 -10.08 -11.68
CA ARG A 116 -5.65 -11.07 -12.41
C ARG A 116 -7.14 -10.94 -12.12
N ILE A 117 -7.53 -10.23 -11.06
CA ILE A 117 -8.92 -9.97 -10.67
C ILE A 117 -9.31 -8.57 -11.11
N ARG A 118 -10.12 -8.48 -12.18
CA ARG A 118 -10.43 -7.19 -12.83
C ARG A 118 -11.06 -6.16 -11.89
N PRO A 119 -12.03 -6.51 -11.02
CA PRO A 119 -12.58 -5.55 -10.07
C PRO A 119 -11.56 -4.94 -9.10
N LEU A 120 -10.56 -5.71 -8.65
CA LEU A 120 -9.51 -5.21 -7.76
C LEU A 120 -8.61 -4.20 -8.48
N LEU A 121 -8.21 -4.52 -9.72
CA LEU A 121 -7.39 -3.62 -10.53
C LEU A 121 -8.09 -2.28 -10.80
N ASP A 122 -9.39 -2.33 -11.13
CA ASP A 122 -10.16 -1.12 -11.42
C ASP A 122 -10.32 -0.24 -10.16
N GLN A 123 -10.53 -0.85 -8.98
CA GLN A 123 -10.52 -0.14 -7.70
C GLN A 123 -9.15 0.48 -7.38
N ALA A 124 -8.07 -0.27 -7.56
CA ALA A 124 -6.70 0.23 -7.32
C ALA A 124 -6.37 1.42 -8.23
N ARG A 125 -6.71 1.34 -9.53
CA ARG A 125 -6.55 2.45 -10.49
C ARG A 125 -7.27 3.71 -10.04
N GLN A 126 -8.51 3.58 -9.58
CA GLN A 126 -9.27 4.72 -9.06
C GLN A 126 -8.57 5.34 -7.85
N ARG A 127 -8.09 4.52 -6.90
CA ARG A 127 -7.34 5.00 -5.74
C ARG A 127 -6.06 5.72 -6.14
N PHE A 128 -5.31 5.20 -7.11
CA PHE A 128 -4.08 5.84 -7.61
C PHE A 128 -4.36 7.19 -8.24
N PHE A 129 -5.41 7.28 -9.06
CA PHE A 129 -5.89 8.55 -9.61
C PHE A 129 -6.28 9.53 -8.50
N ASP A 130 -7.11 9.09 -7.56
CA ASP A 130 -7.60 9.91 -6.46
C ASP A 130 -6.46 10.38 -5.56
N LEU A 131 -5.40 9.59 -5.39
CA LEU A 131 -4.20 9.92 -4.61
C LEU A 131 -3.13 10.67 -5.41
N LYS A 132 -3.33 10.86 -6.73
CA LYS A 132 -2.37 11.51 -7.65
C LYS A 132 -1.02 10.77 -7.76
N LEU A 133 -1.06 9.44 -7.72
CA LEU A 133 0.10 8.57 -7.85
C LEU A 133 0.38 8.29 -9.33
N ASN A 134 1.14 9.20 -9.96
CA ASN A 134 1.27 9.27 -11.41
C ASN A 134 2.33 8.32 -12.01
N ASN A 135 3.18 7.71 -11.19
CA ASN A 135 4.24 6.79 -11.63
C ASN A 135 3.88 5.31 -11.46
N ILE A 136 2.59 4.98 -11.28
CA ILE A 136 2.11 3.60 -11.22
C ILE A 136 1.48 3.22 -12.56
N ARG A 137 1.98 2.14 -13.17
CA ARG A 137 1.45 1.51 -14.37
C ARG A 137 0.75 0.23 -13.98
N CYS A 138 -0.50 0.06 -14.41
CA CYS A 138 -1.36 -1.06 -14.03
C CYS A 138 -1.70 -1.95 -15.24
N LYS A 139 -1.48 -3.26 -15.16
CA LYS A 139 -1.82 -4.22 -16.22
C LYS A 139 -2.73 -5.34 -15.70
N TYR A 140 -3.78 -5.64 -16.45
CA TYR A 140 -4.62 -6.80 -16.20
C TYR A 140 -3.93 -8.03 -16.79
N SER A 141 -3.44 -8.94 -15.96
CA SER A 141 -2.65 -10.10 -16.38
C SER A 141 -2.66 -11.17 -15.30
N ASP A 142 -2.46 -12.43 -15.68
CA ASP A 142 -2.24 -13.54 -14.72
C ASP A 142 -0.88 -13.47 -14.01
N GLY A 143 0.00 -12.54 -14.42
CA GLY A 143 1.33 -12.32 -13.84
C GLY A 143 2.39 -13.34 -14.24
N SER A 144 2.03 -14.40 -14.97
CA SER A 144 2.95 -15.49 -15.34
C SER A 144 3.88 -15.14 -16.51
N TRP A 145 3.49 -14.16 -17.33
CA TRP A 145 4.24 -13.73 -18.52
C TRP A 145 5.12 -12.49 -18.30
N GLY A 146 5.17 -11.96 -17.08
CA GLY A 146 5.81 -10.68 -16.78
C GLY A 146 4.97 -9.45 -17.15
N TRP A 147 5.65 -8.29 -17.21
CA TRP A 147 5.06 -6.99 -17.54
C TRP A 147 4.90 -6.77 -19.04
#